data_AF-A0A9D7N215-F1
#
_entry.id   AF-A0A9D7N215-F1
#
_cell.length_a   1.000
_cell.length_b   1.000
_cell.length_c   1.000
_cell.angle_alpha   90.00
_cell.angle_beta   90.00
_cell.angle_gamma   90.00
#
_symmetry.space_group_name_H-M   'P 1'
#
loop_
_entity.id
_entity.type
_entity.pdbx_description
1 polymer ?
#
loop_
_entity_poly.entity_id
_entity_poly.type
_entity_poly.pdbx_seq_one_letter_code
_entity_poly.pdbx_strand_id
1 'polypeptide(L)'
;MPAAWKRAFEGASRALIVADSKLVFRGPRGAARGEAAALAALCCGSPEGPLLGLDAAGALRRAGIEPAELAAGAPWYAELAARIPRFATRAELDAARAELEAGAGSPGLRWVGASARCVPERAFNAALERCQNKADAAWESVGGLVAETLVDPEPQRFEIRIDRQGGRRFYGERFEALLPGWELLRAREVGGRSEYLLRERASEREARIRLEPRAEAASFPVALASLVAKYLRELAMDTFNAWFGRLAPTVRPTAGYPEDGRRWLGEIAPALREREISLEKLVRQR
;
A
#
# COMPACT_ATOMS: atom_id res chain seq x y z
N MET A 1 19.00 5.26 -2.43
CA MET A 1 18.40 6.09 -1.37
C MET A 1 19.05 7.47 -1.39
N PRO A 2 18.30 8.58 -1.35
CA PRO A 2 18.90 9.91 -1.22
C PRO A 2 19.81 9.96 0.02
N ALA A 3 20.94 10.69 -0.04
CA ALA A 3 21.93 10.70 1.03
C ALA A 3 21.33 11.13 2.38
N ALA A 4 20.31 12.00 2.36
CA ALA A 4 19.59 12.43 3.56
C ALA A 4 18.92 11.26 4.30
N TRP A 5 18.14 10.42 3.61
CA TRP A 5 17.50 9.25 4.21
C TRP A 5 18.51 8.20 4.69
N LYS A 6 19.62 8.04 3.97
CA LYS A 6 20.68 7.11 4.40
C LYS A 6 21.30 7.54 5.73
N ARG A 7 21.62 8.83 5.88
CA ARG A 7 22.20 9.38 7.12
C ARG A 7 21.19 9.44 8.26
N ALA A 8 19.95 9.85 7.98
CA ALA A 8 18.88 9.96 8.98
C ALA A 8 18.52 8.60 9.60
N PHE A 9 18.72 7.52 8.84
CA PHE A 9 18.45 6.16 9.25
C PHE A 9 19.71 5.30 9.03
N GLU A 10 20.83 5.61 9.70
CA GLU A 10 22.06 4.78 9.82
C GLU A 10 22.35 4.51 11.32
N GLY A 11 22.61 3.24 11.72
CA GLY A 11 22.80 2.84 13.13
C GLY A 11 22.27 1.43 13.49
N ALA A 12 22.89 0.77 14.49
CA ALA A 12 22.56 -0.59 14.96
C ALA A 12 21.63 -0.54 16.19
N SER A 13 20.51 -1.29 16.10
CA SER A 13 19.32 -1.25 16.96
C SER A 13 18.37 -0.09 16.65
N ARG A 14 17.41 -0.36 15.76
CA ARG A 14 16.32 0.58 15.41
C ARG A 14 15.00 0.09 15.97
N ALA A 15 14.25 1.01 16.56
CA ALA A 15 12.85 0.80 16.89
C ALA A 15 12.00 0.73 15.60
N LEU A 16 12.41 1.44 14.55
CA LEU A 16 11.79 1.41 13.24
C LEU A 16 12.56 0.49 12.26
N ILE A 17 11.98 -0.68 11.98
CA ILE A 17 12.54 -1.62 11.01
C ILE A 17 11.84 -1.44 9.65
N VAL A 18 12.55 -0.84 8.70
CA VAL A 18 12.07 -0.63 7.31
C VAL A 18 12.90 -1.44 6.33
N ALA A 19 12.27 -2.43 5.71
CA ALA A 19 12.87 -3.31 4.70
C ALA A 19 11.76 -4.00 3.87
N ASP A 20 12.12 -4.99 3.04
CA ASP A 20 11.16 -5.86 2.36
C ASP A 20 10.12 -6.38 3.36
N SER A 21 8.85 -6.09 3.10
CA SER A 21 7.73 -6.44 3.97
C SER A 21 7.56 -7.95 4.16
N LYS A 22 8.06 -8.79 3.24
CA LYS A 22 8.13 -10.25 3.43
C LYS A 22 9.17 -10.63 4.46
N LEU A 23 10.27 -9.89 4.58
CA LEU A 23 11.31 -10.13 5.58
C LEU A 23 10.90 -9.56 6.94
N VAL A 24 10.34 -8.36 6.97
CA VAL A 24 9.94 -7.70 8.23
C VAL A 24 8.85 -8.50 8.94
N PHE A 25 7.85 -9.01 8.21
CA PHE A 25 6.74 -9.77 8.78
C PHE A 25 7.09 -11.25 9.09
N ARG A 26 8.34 -11.70 8.89
CA ARG A 26 8.75 -13.07 9.21
C ARG A 26 9.16 -13.24 10.67
N GLY A 27 8.94 -14.44 11.18
CA GLY A 27 9.36 -14.87 12.51
C GLY A 27 8.46 -14.38 13.65
N PRO A 28 8.78 -14.73 14.91
CA PRO A 28 7.89 -14.55 16.05
C PRO A 28 7.48 -13.11 16.33
N ARG A 29 8.33 -12.14 15.98
CA ARG A 29 8.08 -10.70 16.17
C ARG A 29 7.75 -9.96 14.87
N GLY A 30 7.57 -10.69 13.77
CA GLY A 30 7.41 -10.07 12.46
C GLY A 30 6.16 -9.21 12.34
N ALA A 31 5.01 -9.71 12.81
CA ALA A 31 3.75 -8.98 12.79
C ALA A 31 3.82 -7.69 13.62
N ALA A 32 4.40 -7.74 14.82
CA ALA A 32 4.60 -6.57 15.68
C ALA A 32 5.49 -5.51 15.01
N ARG A 33 6.60 -5.92 14.40
CA ARG A 33 7.51 -5.00 13.69
C ARG A 33 6.83 -4.33 12.49
N GLY A 34 6.11 -5.12 11.68
CA GLY A 34 5.38 -4.62 10.52
C GLY A 34 4.27 -3.66 10.90
N GLU A 35 3.49 -3.99 11.94
CA GLU A 35 2.44 -3.14 12.48
C GLU A 35 3.00 -1.82 13.05
N ALA A 36 4.06 -1.88 13.87
CA ALA A 36 4.68 -0.68 14.43
C ALA A 36 5.15 0.27 13.33
N ALA A 37 5.82 -0.24 12.29
CA ALA A 37 6.29 0.57 11.17
C ALA A 37 5.15 1.17 10.34
N ALA A 38 4.11 0.38 10.02
CA ALA A 38 2.97 0.84 9.25
C ALA A 38 2.16 1.91 9.99
N LEU A 39 1.88 1.68 11.28
CA LEU A 39 1.13 2.63 12.10
C LEU A 39 1.94 3.90 12.41
N ALA A 40 3.26 3.78 12.59
CA ALA A 40 4.14 4.96 12.67
C ALA A 40 4.04 5.81 11.41
N ALA A 41 4.08 5.21 10.21
CA ALA A 41 3.96 5.93 8.94
C ALA A 41 2.60 6.64 8.77
N LEU A 42 1.52 5.98 9.17
CA LEU A 42 0.15 6.51 9.05
C LEU A 42 -0.18 7.60 10.08
N CYS A 43 0.48 7.60 11.24
CA CYS A 43 0.14 8.51 12.35
C CYS A 43 1.18 9.60 12.62
N CYS A 44 2.41 9.44 12.13
CA CYS A 44 3.45 10.47 12.25
C CYS A 44 2.98 11.76 11.56
N GLY A 45 3.01 12.87 12.28
CA GLY A 45 2.58 14.19 11.79
C GLY A 45 1.06 14.39 11.71
N SER A 46 0.23 13.42 12.13
CA SER A 46 -1.22 13.62 12.15
C SER A 46 -1.65 14.49 13.34
N PRO A 47 -2.49 15.52 13.12
CA PRO A 47 -3.05 16.35 14.19
C PRO A 47 -4.09 15.62 15.05
N GLU A 48 -4.64 14.52 14.55
CA GLU A 48 -5.74 13.77 15.19
C GLU A 48 -5.29 12.84 16.34
N GLY A 49 -4.07 13.04 16.87
CA GLY A 49 -3.64 12.44 18.14
C GLY A 49 -3.14 10.98 18.06
N PRO A 50 -2.78 10.40 19.22
CA PRO A 50 -2.15 9.09 19.30
C PRO A 50 -3.13 7.95 18.99
N LEU A 51 -2.58 6.79 18.61
CA LEU A 51 -3.25 5.55 18.22
C LEU A 51 -4.20 4.91 19.26
N LEU A 52 -4.42 5.53 20.41
CA LEU A 52 -5.25 4.97 21.47
C LEU A 52 -6.72 4.90 21.00
N GLY A 53 -7.21 3.67 20.78
CA GLY A 53 -8.58 3.45 20.33
C GLY A 53 -8.78 3.46 18.81
N LEU A 54 -7.69 3.43 18.01
CA LEU A 54 -7.82 3.21 16.57
C LEU A 54 -8.29 1.78 16.30
N ASP A 55 -9.21 1.63 15.35
CA ASP A 55 -9.61 0.36 14.76
C ASP A 55 -9.10 0.24 13.32
N ALA A 56 -9.31 -0.91 12.70
CA ALA A 56 -8.90 -1.13 11.31
C ALA A 56 -9.51 -0.09 10.34
N ALA A 57 -10.76 0.34 10.57
CA ALA A 57 -11.41 1.39 9.80
C ALA A 57 -10.67 2.74 9.93
N GLY A 58 -10.26 3.12 11.13
CA GLY A 58 -9.46 4.31 11.38
C GLY A 58 -8.09 4.28 10.69
N ALA A 59 -7.41 3.13 10.67
CA ALA A 59 -6.15 2.98 9.93
C ALA A 59 -6.33 3.12 8.41
N LEU A 60 -7.44 2.63 7.87
CA LEU A 60 -7.78 2.82 6.45
C LEU A 60 -8.05 4.28 6.13
N ARG A 61 -8.83 5.00 6.95
CA ARG A 61 -9.08 6.44 6.75
C ARG A 61 -7.80 7.25 6.81
N ARG A 62 -6.89 6.93 7.73
CA ARG A 62 -5.54 7.53 7.81
C ARG A 62 -4.73 7.35 6.52
N ALA A 63 -4.95 6.24 5.82
CA ALA A 63 -4.31 5.96 4.54
C ALA A 63 -5.06 6.59 3.34
N GLY A 64 -6.15 7.34 3.59
CA GLY A 64 -7.00 7.91 2.54
C GLY A 64 -7.98 6.91 1.92
N ILE A 65 -8.33 5.83 2.63
CA ILE A 65 -9.26 4.80 2.16
C ILE A 65 -10.55 4.88 2.98
N GLU A 66 -11.67 5.13 2.32
CA GLU A 66 -12.97 5.13 2.98
C GLU A 66 -13.54 3.69 3.12
N PRO A 67 -13.74 3.19 4.36
CA PRO A 67 -14.25 1.83 4.58
C PRO A 67 -15.60 1.56 3.89
N ALA A 68 -16.46 2.58 3.79
CA ALA A 68 -17.75 2.48 3.12
C ALA A 68 -17.61 2.15 1.62
N GLU A 69 -16.59 2.70 0.95
CA GLU A 69 -16.33 2.43 -0.46
C GLU A 69 -15.86 0.98 -0.68
N LEU A 70 -15.03 0.46 0.23
CA LEU A 70 -14.66 -0.96 0.22
C LEU A 70 -15.89 -1.86 0.42
N ALA A 71 -16.74 -1.51 1.39
CA ALA A 71 -17.94 -2.28 1.72
C ALA A 71 -19.00 -2.28 0.62
N ALA A 72 -19.12 -1.19 -0.15
CA ALA A 72 -20.10 -1.06 -1.23
C ALA A 72 -19.99 -2.15 -2.31
N GLY A 73 -18.76 -2.61 -2.59
CA GLY A 73 -18.49 -3.70 -3.53
C GLY A 73 -18.30 -5.07 -2.88
N ALA A 74 -18.03 -5.10 -1.58
CA ALA A 74 -17.56 -6.26 -0.84
C ALA A 74 -18.03 -6.18 0.64
N PRO A 75 -19.23 -6.71 0.96
CA PRO A 75 -19.86 -6.49 2.27
C PRO A 75 -19.08 -7.07 3.46
N TRP A 76 -18.14 -8.00 3.21
CA TRP A 76 -17.24 -8.52 4.23
C TRP A 76 -16.24 -7.47 4.76
N TYR A 77 -16.13 -6.30 4.14
CA TYR A 77 -15.34 -5.18 4.69
C TYR A 77 -16.19 -4.17 5.49
N ALA A 78 -17.49 -4.40 5.68
CA ALA A 78 -18.37 -3.46 6.40
C ALA A 78 -18.02 -3.32 7.89
N GLU A 79 -17.40 -4.34 8.49
CA GLU A 79 -17.13 -4.41 9.94
C GLU A 79 -15.62 -4.43 10.23
N LEU A 80 -14.90 -3.41 9.76
CA LEU A 80 -13.47 -3.18 10.04
C LEU A 80 -13.23 -2.69 11.49
N ALA A 81 -13.75 -3.44 12.47
CA ALA A 81 -13.79 -3.06 13.89
C ALA A 81 -12.64 -3.66 14.73
N ALA A 82 -11.71 -4.38 14.09
CA ALA A 82 -10.57 -4.96 14.79
C ALA A 82 -9.76 -3.85 15.47
N ARG A 83 -9.64 -3.92 16.81
CA ARG A 83 -8.82 -2.98 17.57
C ARG A 83 -7.35 -3.15 17.20
N ILE A 84 -6.66 -2.03 17.03
CA ILE A 84 -5.22 -1.97 16.72
C ILE A 84 -4.51 -1.04 17.72
N PRO A 85 -3.20 -1.24 17.97
CA PRO A 85 -2.35 -2.31 17.47
C PRO A 85 -2.74 -3.69 18.04
N ARG A 86 -2.56 -4.74 17.25
CA ARG A 86 -2.87 -6.15 17.61
C ARG A 86 -1.67 -6.91 18.15
N PHE A 87 -0.47 -6.56 17.67
CA PHE A 87 0.77 -7.28 17.88
C PHE A 87 1.84 -6.39 18.50
N ALA A 88 1.94 -5.14 18.06
CA ALA A 88 2.87 -4.17 18.61
C ALA A 88 2.38 -3.64 19.95
N THR A 89 3.29 -3.51 20.92
CA THR A 89 3.02 -2.77 22.14
C THR A 89 2.99 -1.27 21.87
N ARG A 90 2.34 -0.51 22.76
CA ARG A 90 2.36 0.95 22.69
C ARG A 90 3.78 1.52 22.69
N ALA A 91 4.67 0.94 23.50
CA ALA A 91 6.07 1.37 23.58
C ALA A 91 6.84 1.14 22.28
N GLU A 92 6.67 -0.01 21.61
CA GLU A 92 7.31 -0.29 20.31
C GLU A 92 6.85 0.69 19.24
N LEU A 93 5.56 1.00 19.23
CA LEU A 93 4.96 1.96 18.30
C LEU A 93 5.41 3.40 18.56
N ASP A 94 5.41 3.86 19.82
CA ASP A 94 5.90 5.19 20.17
C ASP A 94 7.38 5.34 19.82
N ALA A 95 8.19 4.30 20.04
CA ALA A 95 9.60 4.29 19.66
C ALA A 95 9.78 4.33 18.12
N ALA A 96 9.00 3.55 17.36
CA ALA A 96 9.03 3.58 15.89
C ALA A 96 8.61 4.95 15.34
N ARG A 97 7.59 5.58 15.94
CA ARG A 97 7.14 6.93 15.59
C ARG A 97 8.21 7.97 15.92
N ALA A 98 8.77 7.94 17.12
CA ALA A 98 9.83 8.86 17.52
C ALA A 98 11.06 8.75 16.60
N GLU A 99 11.42 7.54 16.17
CA GLU A 99 12.50 7.35 15.20
C GLU A 99 12.14 7.89 13.81
N LEU A 100 10.90 7.70 13.33
CA LEU A 100 10.42 8.29 12.08
C LEU A 100 10.41 9.82 12.15
N GLU A 101 9.94 10.40 13.24
CA GLU A 101 9.90 11.84 13.51
C GLU A 101 11.31 12.43 13.61
N ALA A 102 12.23 11.76 14.32
CA ALA A 102 13.63 12.20 14.43
C ALA A 102 14.33 12.15 13.08
N GLY A 103 14.15 11.07 12.31
CA GLY A 103 14.68 10.97 10.95
C GLY A 103 14.10 12.04 10.05
N ALA A 104 12.78 12.25 10.11
CA ALA A 104 12.05 13.31 9.42
C ALA A 104 12.39 14.72 9.89
N GLY A 105 12.92 14.91 11.10
CA GLY A 105 13.34 16.19 11.67
C GLY A 105 14.77 16.59 11.30
N SER A 106 15.48 15.79 10.50
CA SER A 106 16.76 16.19 9.90
C SER A 106 16.58 17.46 9.04
N PRO A 107 17.52 18.43 9.06
CA PRO A 107 17.37 19.68 8.32
C PRO A 107 17.01 19.45 6.84
N GLY A 108 15.87 20.02 6.42
CA GLY A 108 15.36 19.92 5.05
C GLY A 108 14.57 18.64 4.74
N LEU A 109 14.30 17.79 5.73
CA LEU A 109 13.36 16.68 5.62
C LEU A 109 12.10 17.00 6.41
N ARG A 110 10.96 16.47 5.95
CA ARG A 110 9.70 16.46 6.67
C ARG A 110 8.90 15.25 6.20
N TRP A 111 8.37 14.48 7.15
CA TRP A 111 7.38 13.45 6.84
C TRP A 111 6.02 14.12 6.67
N VAL A 112 5.38 13.87 5.54
CA VAL A 112 4.06 14.48 5.22
C VAL A 112 2.94 13.49 5.49
N GLY A 113 3.18 12.19 5.30
CA GLY A 113 2.20 11.14 5.55
C GLY A 113 2.43 9.91 4.67
N ALA A 114 1.57 8.92 4.84
CA ALA A 114 1.45 7.77 3.95
C ALA A 114 -0.01 7.62 3.53
N SER A 115 -0.23 7.37 2.25
CA SER A 115 -1.51 6.99 1.68
C SER A 115 -1.41 5.62 1.02
N ALA A 116 -2.55 4.98 0.83
CA ALA A 116 -2.66 3.72 0.11
C ALA A 116 -3.98 3.68 -0.66
N ARG A 117 -4.04 2.79 -1.66
CA ARG A 117 -5.31 2.37 -2.26
C ARG A 117 -5.54 0.90 -1.97
N CYS A 118 -6.74 0.57 -1.53
CA CYS A 118 -7.22 -0.81 -1.45
C CYS A 118 -8.23 -1.03 -2.57
N VAL A 119 -8.03 -2.09 -3.35
CA VAL A 119 -8.91 -2.43 -4.48
C VAL A 119 -9.63 -3.73 -4.15
N PRO A 120 -10.92 -3.69 -3.79
CA PRO A 120 -11.73 -4.88 -3.57
C PRO A 120 -11.79 -5.74 -4.83
N GLU A 121 -12.08 -7.03 -4.65
CA GLU A 121 -12.07 -8.04 -5.69
C GLU A 121 -12.97 -7.68 -6.87
N ARG A 122 -14.18 -7.18 -6.60
CA ARG A 122 -15.13 -6.74 -7.63
C ARG A 122 -14.61 -5.54 -8.42
N ALA A 123 -14.03 -4.55 -7.75
CA ALA A 123 -13.45 -3.38 -8.42
C ALA A 123 -12.25 -3.79 -9.30
N PHE A 124 -11.45 -4.76 -8.82
CA PHE A 124 -10.37 -5.32 -9.60
C PHE A 124 -10.86 -6.09 -10.83
N ASN A 125 -11.95 -6.86 -10.71
CA ASN A 125 -12.58 -7.55 -11.85
C ASN A 125 -13.10 -6.55 -12.90
N ALA A 126 -13.77 -5.49 -12.49
CA ALA A 126 -14.21 -4.44 -13.41
C ALA A 126 -13.03 -3.74 -14.12
N ALA A 127 -11.91 -3.52 -13.40
CA ALA A 127 -10.69 -2.99 -14.01
C ALA A 127 -10.05 -3.99 -15.00
N LEU A 128 -10.08 -5.29 -14.70
CA LEU A 128 -9.61 -6.33 -15.63
C LEU A 128 -10.45 -6.39 -16.90
N GLU A 129 -11.78 -6.32 -16.78
CA GLU A 129 -12.69 -6.28 -17.93
C GLU A 129 -12.44 -5.04 -18.80
N ARG A 130 -12.19 -3.87 -18.20
CA ARG A 130 -11.86 -2.66 -18.98
C ARG A 130 -10.49 -2.74 -19.65
N CYS A 131 -9.47 -3.15 -18.90
CA CYS A 131 -8.07 -3.10 -19.33
C CYS A 131 -7.63 -4.33 -20.15
N GLN A 132 -8.43 -5.39 -20.14
CA GLN A 132 -8.16 -6.68 -20.80
C GLN A 132 -6.88 -7.39 -20.34
N ASN A 133 -6.18 -6.87 -19.32
CA ASN A 133 -5.01 -7.51 -18.72
C ASN A 133 -4.72 -7.01 -17.30
N LYS A 134 -4.06 -7.87 -16.52
CA LYS A 134 -3.69 -7.60 -15.12
C LYS A 134 -2.72 -6.42 -14.95
N ALA A 135 -1.77 -6.28 -15.86
CA ALA A 135 -0.72 -5.28 -15.72
C ALA A 135 -1.28 -3.86 -15.79
N ASP A 136 -2.23 -3.63 -16.69
CA ASP A 136 -2.90 -2.34 -16.84
C ASP A 136 -3.95 -2.10 -15.74
N ALA A 137 -4.72 -3.12 -15.33
CA ALA A 137 -5.63 -3.00 -14.18
C ALA A 137 -4.88 -2.64 -12.88
N ALA A 138 -3.70 -3.22 -12.64
CA ALA A 138 -2.86 -2.85 -11.49
C ALA A 138 -2.25 -1.45 -11.65
N TRP A 139 -1.89 -1.08 -12.88
CA TRP A 139 -1.31 0.24 -13.18
C TRP A 139 -2.28 1.38 -12.88
N GLU A 140 -3.58 1.23 -13.12
CA GLU A 140 -4.57 2.28 -12.82
C GLU A 140 -4.49 2.75 -11.35
N SER A 141 -4.22 1.84 -10.42
CA SER A 141 -4.08 2.19 -8.99
C SER A 141 -2.76 2.92 -8.69
N VAL A 142 -1.65 2.43 -9.24
CA VAL A 142 -0.33 3.06 -9.04
C VAL A 142 -0.25 4.41 -9.73
N GLY A 143 -0.70 4.48 -10.98
CA GLY A 143 -0.75 5.71 -11.75
C GLY A 143 -1.65 6.75 -11.07
N GLY A 144 -2.79 6.32 -10.54
CA GLY A 144 -3.66 7.19 -9.76
C GLY A 144 -2.96 7.83 -8.54
N LEU A 145 -2.23 7.04 -7.75
CA LEU A 145 -1.42 7.56 -6.63
C LEU A 145 -0.32 8.53 -7.09
N VAL A 146 0.30 8.27 -8.25
CA VAL A 146 1.27 9.19 -8.86
C VAL A 146 0.61 10.52 -9.22
N ALA A 147 -0.55 10.47 -9.89
CA ALA A 147 -1.29 11.66 -10.30
C ALA A 147 -1.72 12.49 -9.08
N GLU A 148 -2.29 11.85 -8.06
CA GLU A 148 -2.67 12.50 -6.79
C GLU A 148 -1.48 13.19 -6.11
N THR A 149 -0.31 12.54 -6.09
CA THR A 149 0.91 13.12 -5.52
C THR A 149 1.33 14.41 -6.24
N LEU A 150 1.11 14.48 -7.56
CA LEU A 150 1.52 15.62 -8.38
C LEU A 150 0.52 16.80 -8.35
N VAL A 151 -0.65 16.63 -7.73
CA VAL A 151 -1.64 17.70 -7.53
C VAL A 151 -1.13 18.77 -6.54
N ASP A 152 -0.29 18.40 -5.58
CA ASP A 152 0.25 19.32 -4.58
C ASP A 152 1.09 20.44 -5.25
N PRO A 153 0.70 21.72 -5.15
CA PRO A 153 1.41 22.81 -5.85
C PRO A 153 2.78 23.16 -5.24
N GLU A 154 3.10 22.69 -4.03
CA GLU A 154 4.21 23.24 -3.24
C GLU A 154 5.59 22.59 -3.46
N PRO A 155 5.74 21.33 -3.94
CA PRO A 155 7.03 20.89 -4.44
C PRO A 155 7.26 21.42 -5.86
N GLN A 156 8.35 22.17 -6.04
CA GLN A 156 8.85 22.51 -7.37
C GLN A 156 9.51 21.31 -8.08
N ARG A 157 9.95 20.31 -7.30
CA ARG A 157 10.65 19.13 -7.81
C ARG A 157 10.17 17.88 -7.07
N PHE A 158 9.74 16.88 -7.81
CA PHE A 158 9.33 15.58 -7.30
C PHE A 158 10.37 14.51 -7.64
N GLU A 159 10.67 13.64 -6.66
CA GLU A 159 11.33 12.37 -6.92
C GLU A 159 10.40 11.23 -6.49
N ILE A 160 9.79 10.57 -7.47
CA ILE A 160 8.87 9.46 -7.27
C ILE A 160 9.60 8.16 -7.56
N ARG A 161 9.55 7.21 -6.62
CA ARG A 161 10.17 5.89 -6.75
C ARG A 161 9.10 4.82 -6.62
N ILE A 162 9.10 3.86 -7.53
CA ILE A 162 8.07 2.83 -7.63
C ILE A 162 8.76 1.47 -7.74
N ASP A 163 8.38 0.52 -6.90
CA ASP A 163 8.74 -0.88 -7.15
C ASP A 163 7.99 -1.40 -8.38
N ARG A 164 8.75 -1.84 -9.37
CA ARG A 164 8.23 -2.12 -10.71
C ARG A 164 7.31 -3.34 -10.67
N GLN A 165 6.06 -3.14 -11.08
CA GLN A 165 5.06 -4.20 -11.13
C GLN A 165 5.18 -5.05 -12.40
N GLY A 166 5.41 -6.34 -12.23
CA GLY A 166 5.43 -7.31 -13.32
C GLY A 166 6.60 -7.13 -14.31
N GLY A 167 6.37 -7.58 -15.54
CA GLY A 167 7.39 -7.56 -16.61
C GLY A 167 7.46 -6.26 -17.41
N ARG A 168 6.60 -5.28 -17.15
CA ARG A 168 6.53 -4.02 -17.93
C ARG A 168 7.82 -3.24 -17.75
N ARG A 169 8.38 -2.77 -18.87
CA ARG A 169 9.65 -2.01 -18.92
C ARG A 169 9.48 -0.57 -19.40
N PHE A 170 8.34 -0.26 -20.01
CA PHE A 170 8.10 0.99 -20.71
C PHE A 170 6.78 1.61 -20.22
N TYR A 171 6.86 2.85 -19.77
CA TYR A 171 5.78 3.61 -19.13
C TYR A 171 5.62 5.02 -19.70
N GLY A 172 6.44 5.45 -20.67
CA GLY A 172 6.41 6.81 -21.24
C GLY A 172 5.02 7.23 -21.70
N GLU A 173 4.44 6.48 -22.65
CA GLU A 173 3.07 6.71 -23.16
C GLU A 173 2.01 6.69 -22.05
N ARG A 174 2.22 5.87 -21.01
CA ARG A 174 1.28 5.81 -19.87
C ARG A 174 1.34 7.07 -19.03
N PHE A 175 2.52 7.63 -18.82
CA PHE A 175 2.64 8.90 -18.12
C PHE A 175 2.06 10.05 -18.94
N GLU A 176 2.27 10.08 -20.26
CA GLU A 176 1.66 11.08 -21.13
C GLU A 176 0.13 11.02 -21.10
N ALA A 177 -0.44 9.81 -21.15
CA ALA A 177 -1.90 9.62 -21.06
C ALA A 177 -2.45 9.94 -19.66
N LEU A 178 -1.73 9.56 -18.60
CA LEU A 178 -2.14 9.75 -17.21
C LEU A 178 -2.04 11.22 -16.76
N LEU A 179 -1.06 11.95 -17.29
CA LEU A 179 -0.68 13.30 -16.85
C LEU A 179 -0.72 14.27 -18.03
N PRO A 180 -1.90 14.58 -18.60
CA PRO A 180 -2.01 15.45 -19.78
C PRO A 180 -1.45 16.87 -19.55
N GLY A 181 -1.47 17.33 -18.30
CA GLY A 181 -0.85 18.59 -17.88
C GLY A 181 0.67 18.56 -17.75
N TRP A 182 1.32 17.42 -18.01
CA TRP A 182 2.76 17.22 -17.90
C TRP A 182 3.34 16.81 -19.26
N GLU A 183 4.53 17.31 -19.56
CA GLU A 183 5.30 17.01 -20.75
C GLU A 183 6.43 16.04 -20.40
N LEU A 184 6.54 14.93 -21.16
CA LEU A 184 7.65 13.99 -21.02
C LEU A 184 8.90 14.55 -21.72
N LEU A 185 9.89 15.01 -20.93
CA LEU A 185 11.12 15.58 -21.46
C LEU A 185 12.20 14.54 -21.77
N ARG A 186 12.23 13.45 -21.00
CA ARG A 186 13.24 12.40 -21.14
C ARG A 186 12.71 11.06 -20.64
N ALA A 187 12.95 10.01 -21.41
CA ALA A 187 12.82 8.64 -20.99
C ALA A 187 14.19 7.93 -21.06
N ARG A 188 14.54 7.17 -20.02
CA ARG A 188 15.71 6.28 -20.01
C ARG A 188 15.30 4.91 -19.46
N GLU A 189 15.34 3.90 -20.32
CA GLU A 189 14.79 2.57 -20.04
C GLU A 189 15.88 1.52 -20.30
N VAL A 190 16.79 1.33 -19.33
CA VAL A 190 18.01 0.52 -19.50
C VAL A 190 18.20 -0.42 -18.31
N GLY A 191 18.59 -1.66 -18.57
CA GLY A 191 18.99 -2.61 -17.52
C GLY A 191 17.89 -2.95 -16.51
N GLY A 192 16.62 -2.88 -16.92
CA GLY A 192 15.47 -3.14 -16.06
C GLY A 192 15.03 -1.95 -15.20
N ARG A 193 15.71 -0.82 -15.27
CA ARG A 193 15.30 0.45 -14.65
C ARG A 193 14.70 1.38 -15.70
N SER A 194 13.60 2.03 -15.33
CA SER A 194 12.91 3.01 -16.16
C SER A 194 12.91 4.34 -15.42
N GLU A 195 13.36 5.41 -16.07
CA GLU A 195 13.41 6.76 -15.52
C GLU A 195 12.78 7.74 -16.49
N TYR A 196 11.85 8.55 -15.98
CA TYR A 196 11.12 9.56 -16.73
C TYR A 196 11.30 10.91 -16.05
N LEU A 197 11.65 11.92 -16.83
CA LEU A 197 11.64 13.32 -16.41
C LEU A 197 10.46 13.99 -17.08
N LEU A 198 9.52 14.48 -16.27
CA LEU A 198 8.38 15.25 -16.72
C LEU A 198 8.47 16.69 -16.22
N ARG A 199 7.90 17.62 -16.98
CA ARG A 199 7.71 19.02 -16.58
C ARG A 199 6.25 19.39 -16.71
N GLU A 200 5.70 20.04 -15.69
CA GLU A 200 4.33 20.54 -15.74
C GLU A 200 4.22 21.64 -16.81
N ARG A 201 3.19 21.61 -17.65
CA ARG A 201 3.06 22.55 -18.76
C ARG A 201 2.72 23.97 -18.31
N ALA A 202 2.01 24.09 -17.18
CA ALA A 202 1.55 25.36 -16.64
C ALA A 202 2.57 26.05 -15.72
N SER A 203 3.71 25.41 -15.42
CA SER A 203 4.71 25.90 -14.48
C SER A 203 6.11 25.37 -14.82
N GLU A 204 7.11 25.65 -13.99
CA GLU A 204 8.45 25.05 -14.10
C GLU A 204 8.64 23.85 -13.16
N ARG A 205 7.53 23.26 -12.67
CA ARG A 205 7.58 22.09 -11.78
C ARG A 205 8.07 20.87 -12.53
N GLU A 206 8.99 20.12 -11.92
CA GLU A 206 9.57 18.91 -12.51
C GLU A 206 9.26 17.67 -11.68
N ALA A 207 8.98 16.55 -12.35
CA ALA A 207 8.80 15.25 -11.72
C ALA A 207 9.76 14.22 -12.32
N ARG A 208 10.61 13.65 -11.47
CA ARG A 208 11.46 12.53 -11.82
C ARG A 208 10.86 11.24 -11.28
N ILE A 209 10.42 10.37 -12.16
CA ILE A 209 9.79 9.09 -11.80
C ILE A 209 10.75 7.95 -12.13
N ARG A 210 11.03 7.10 -11.15
CA ARG A 210 11.94 5.95 -11.28
C ARG A 210 11.21 4.66 -10.93
N LEU A 211 11.22 3.71 -11.86
CA LEU A 211 10.67 2.37 -11.67
C LEU A 211 11.80 1.35 -11.76
N GLU A 212 12.01 0.60 -10.68
CA GLU A 212 13.04 -0.43 -10.59
C GLU A 212 12.50 -1.66 -9.83
N PRO A 213 12.87 -2.89 -10.23
CA PRO A 213 12.54 -4.07 -9.45
C PRO A 213 13.20 -4.03 -8.08
N ARG A 214 12.48 -4.44 -7.04
CA ARG A 214 13.00 -4.49 -5.66
C ARG A 214 13.43 -3.12 -5.17
N ALA A 215 12.71 -2.07 -5.57
CA ALA A 215 13.04 -0.69 -5.22
C ALA A 215 13.07 -0.45 -3.70
N GLU A 216 12.34 -1.25 -2.92
CA GLU A 216 12.36 -1.26 -1.46
C GLU A 216 13.75 -1.52 -0.88
N ALA A 217 14.62 -2.27 -1.55
CA ALA A 217 15.98 -2.52 -1.09
C ALA A 217 16.87 -1.27 -1.14
N ALA A 218 16.51 -0.30 -1.98
CA ALA A 218 17.30 0.91 -2.24
C ALA A 218 16.57 2.21 -1.92
N SER A 219 15.31 2.16 -1.44
CA SER A 219 14.48 3.32 -1.18
C SER A 219 13.64 3.15 0.09
N PHE A 220 13.95 3.97 1.11
CA PHE A 220 13.20 4.02 2.35
C PHE A 220 11.69 4.28 2.14
N PRO A 221 11.26 5.29 1.35
CA PRO A 221 9.83 5.50 1.08
C PRO A 221 9.15 4.29 0.43
N VAL A 222 9.81 3.61 -0.51
CA VAL A 222 9.23 2.42 -1.16
C VAL A 222 9.10 1.26 -0.17
N ALA A 223 10.12 1.02 0.65
CA ALA A 223 10.06 0.00 1.68
C ALA A 223 8.96 0.28 2.72
N LEU A 224 8.83 1.53 3.15
CA LEU A 224 7.77 1.92 4.08
C LEU A 224 6.37 1.81 3.46
N ALA A 225 6.21 2.22 2.20
CA ALA A 225 4.96 2.04 1.46
C ALA A 225 4.58 0.55 1.32
N SER A 226 5.55 -0.34 1.11
CA SER A 226 5.34 -1.79 1.08
C SER A 226 4.87 -2.34 2.44
N LEU A 227 5.41 -1.81 3.55
CA LEU A 227 4.97 -2.18 4.91
C LEU A 227 3.54 -1.71 5.18
N VAL A 228 3.21 -0.46 4.84
CA VAL A 228 1.86 0.10 4.99
C VAL A 228 0.86 -0.71 4.16
N ALA A 229 1.14 -0.93 2.87
CA ALA A 229 0.26 -1.69 1.99
C ALA A 229 0.05 -3.13 2.48
N LYS A 230 1.12 -3.80 2.95
CA LYS A 230 1.01 -5.15 3.51
C LYS A 230 0.19 -5.17 4.79
N TYR A 231 0.44 -4.23 5.71
CA TYR A 231 -0.31 -4.17 6.97
C TYR A 231 -1.80 -3.97 6.74
N LEU A 232 -2.18 -2.99 5.91
CA LEU A 232 -3.59 -2.72 5.56
C LEU A 232 -4.23 -3.93 4.87
N ARG A 233 -3.49 -4.65 4.01
CA ARG A 233 -3.95 -5.89 3.39
C ARG A 233 -4.23 -6.98 4.43
N GLU A 234 -3.37 -7.15 5.43
CA GLU A 234 -3.60 -8.15 6.49
C GLU A 234 -4.84 -7.78 7.33
N LEU A 235 -5.05 -6.50 7.65
CA LEU A 235 -6.28 -6.06 8.31
C LEU A 235 -7.54 -6.37 7.48
N ALA A 236 -7.48 -6.18 6.16
CA ALA A 236 -8.57 -6.53 5.26
C ALA A 236 -8.79 -8.06 5.22
N MET A 237 -7.73 -8.88 5.18
CA MET A 237 -7.83 -10.34 5.22
C MET A 237 -8.38 -10.87 6.53
N ASP A 238 -8.00 -10.28 7.65
CA ASP A 238 -8.55 -10.64 8.96
C ASP A 238 -10.06 -10.36 9.02
N THR A 239 -10.48 -9.20 8.49
CA THR A 239 -11.89 -8.83 8.41
C THR A 239 -12.67 -9.77 7.48
N PHE A 240 -12.09 -10.09 6.32
CA PHE A 240 -12.61 -11.08 5.38
C PHE A 240 -12.83 -12.43 6.08
N ASN A 241 -11.81 -12.94 6.77
CA ASN A 241 -11.88 -14.22 7.47
C ASN A 241 -12.87 -14.21 8.63
N ALA A 242 -12.95 -13.11 9.39
CA ALA A 242 -13.92 -12.98 10.46
C ALA A 242 -15.37 -13.02 9.92
N TRP A 243 -15.63 -12.34 8.80
CA TRP A 243 -16.95 -12.32 8.18
C TRP A 243 -17.38 -13.70 7.69
N PHE A 244 -16.52 -14.36 6.89
CA PHE A 244 -16.81 -15.70 6.38
C PHE A 244 -16.79 -16.78 7.48
N GLY A 245 -16.00 -16.60 8.53
CA GLY A 245 -15.98 -17.49 9.69
C GLY A 245 -17.29 -17.48 10.47
N ARG A 246 -18.03 -16.36 10.48
CA ARG A 246 -19.39 -16.34 11.06
C ARG A 246 -20.40 -17.12 10.22
N LEU A 247 -20.23 -17.11 8.90
CA LEU A 247 -21.10 -17.87 7.99
C LEU A 247 -20.77 -19.37 7.98
N ALA A 248 -19.49 -19.71 8.14
CA ALA A 248 -19.01 -21.09 8.10
C ALA A 248 -17.92 -21.33 9.16
N PRO A 249 -18.28 -21.57 10.44
CA PRO A 249 -17.32 -21.67 11.54
C PRO A 249 -16.30 -22.81 11.43
N THR A 250 -16.60 -23.84 10.63
CA THR A 250 -15.71 -25.00 10.40
C THR A 250 -14.68 -24.77 9.31
N VAL A 251 -14.84 -23.70 8.51
CA VAL A 251 -13.91 -23.37 7.42
C VAL A 251 -12.69 -22.66 8.00
N ARG A 252 -11.50 -23.19 7.71
CA ARG A 252 -10.27 -22.58 8.22
C ARG A 252 -9.96 -21.28 7.47
N PRO A 253 -9.50 -20.22 8.15
CA PRO A 253 -9.11 -18.96 7.52
C PRO A 253 -8.16 -19.13 6.33
N THR A 254 -8.19 -18.18 5.40
CA THR A 254 -7.31 -18.13 4.24
C THR A 254 -6.37 -16.93 4.28
N ALA A 255 -5.15 -17.13 3.82
CA ALA A 255 -4.19 -16.09 3.49
C ALA A 255 -4.34 -15.60 2.04
N GLY A 256 -5.31 -16.10 1.25
CA GLY A 256 -5.63 -15.64 -0.11
C GLY A 256 -4.59 -15.98 -1.19
N TYR A 257 -3.57 -16.78 -0.88
CA TYR A 257 -2.59 -17.26 -1.86
C TYR A 257 -3.19 -18.37 -2.76
N PRO A 258 -2.67 -18.63 -3.97
CA PRO A 258 -3.34 -19.52 -4.92
C PRO A 258 -3.72 -20.92 -4.40
N GLU A 259 -2.82 -21.61 -3.69
CA GLU A 259 -3.07 -22.96 -3.18
C GLU A 259 -4.03 -22.94 -1.98
N ASP A 260 -3.73 -22.09 -1.00
CA ASP A 260 -4.56 -21.91 0.19
C ASP A 260 -5.97 -21.37 -0.12
N GLY A 261 -6.06 -20.44 -1.08
CA GLY A 261 -7.31 -19.88 -1.56
C GLY A 261 -8.17 -20.91 -2.30
N ARG A 262 -7.57 -21.80 -3.12
CA ARG A 262 -8.32 -22.91 -3.75
C ARG A 262 -8.90 -23.86 -2.70
N ARG A 263 -8.12 -24.20 -1.67
CA ARG A 263 -8.59 -24.98 -0.52
C ARG A 263 -9.77 -24.28 0.14
N TRP A 264 -9.60 -23.00 0.50
CA TRP A 264 -10.65 -22.22 1.16
C TRP A 264 -11.93 -22.12 0.31
N LEU A 265 -11.82 -21.88 -0.99
CA LEU A 265 -12.94 -21.85 -1.92
C LEU A 265 -13.71 -23.19 -1.97
N GLY A 266 -12.99 -24.31 -1.89
CA GLY A 266 -13.62 -25.64 -1.79
C GLY A 266 -14.36 -25.82 -0.46
N GLU A 267 -13.74 -25.43 0.65
CA GLU A 267 -14.33 -25.55 2.00
C GLU A 267 -15.56 -24.62 2.19
N ILE A 268 -15.52 -23.38 1.69
CA ILE A 268 -16.59 -22.37 1.87
C ILE A 268 -17.76 -22.52 0.88
N ALA A 269 -17.60 -23.26 -0.21
CA ALA A 269 -18.58 -23.34 -1.29
C ALA A 269 -20.02 -23.68 -0.85
N PRO A 270 -20.27 -24.57 0.14
CA PRO A 270 -21.62 -24.81 0.65
C PRO A 270 -22.28 -23.54 1.23
N ALA A 271 -21.54 -22.78 2.04
CA ALA A 271 -22.05 -21.55 2.66
C ALA A 271 -22.28 -20.43 1.63
N LEU A 272 -21.44 -20.34 0.59
CA LEU A 272 -21.67 -19.40 -0.51
C LEU A 272 -22.97 -19.68 -1.25
N ARG A 273 -23.28 -20.97 -1.51
CA ARG A 273 -24.53 -21.37 -2.18
C ARG A 273 -25.75 -21.07 -1.32
N GLU A 274 -25.70 -21.40 -0.03
CA GLU A 274 -26.80 -21.14 0.91
C GLU A 274 -27.12 -19.64 1.03
N ARG A 275 -26.10 -18.79 0.94
CA ARG A 275 -26.23 -17.32 1.05
C ARG A 275 -26.31 -16.60 -0.28
N GLU A 276 -26.39 -17.33 -1.39
CA GLU A 276 -26.43 -16.79 -2.76
C GLU A 276 -25.30 -15.79 -3.07
N ILE A 277 -24.11 -16.03 -2.50
CA ILE A 277 -22.93 -15.21 -2.73
C ILE A 277 -22.23 -15.71 -3.99
N SER A 278 -22.30 -14.92 -5.06
CA SER A 278 -21.59 -15.21 -6.31
C SER A 278 -20.08 -15.23 -6.13
N LEU A 279 -19.43 -16.27 -6.66
CA LEU A 279 -17.96 -16.43 -6.65
C LEU A 279 -17.23 -15.28 -7.35
N GLU A 280 -17.87 -14.63 -8.32
CA GLU A 280 -17.29 -13.49 -9.04
C GLU A 280 -17.00 -12.28 -8.15
N LYS A 281 -17.69 -12.19 -7.01
CA LYS A 281 -17.47 -11.14 -6.03
C LYS A 281 -16.20 -11.38 -5.21
N LEU A 282 -15.70 -12.63 -5.17
CA LEU A 282 -14.60 -13.07 -4.32
C LEU A 282 -13.34 -13.46 -5.09
N VAL A 283 -13.51 -13.88 -6.34
CA VAL A 283 -12.43 -14.46 -7.13
C VAL A 283 -12.16 -13.59 -8.33
N ARG A 284 -10.87 -13.33 -8.56
CA ARG A 284 -10.41 -12.66 -9.76
C ARG A 284 -10.89 -13.41 -11.01
N GLN A 285 -11.62 -12.73 -11.89
CA GLN A 285 -12.02 -13.29 -13.17
C GLN A 285 -10.80 -13.45 -14.11
N ARG A 286 -10.95 -14.34 -15.10
CA ARG A 286 -9.86 -14.65 -16.04
C ARG A 286 -9.83 -13.66 -17.19
#